data_AF-A0A434CXR1-F1
#
_entry.id   AF-A0A434CXR1-F1
#
_cell.length_a   1.000
_cell.length_b   1.000
_cell.length_c   1.000
_cell.angle_alpha   90.00
_cell.angle_beta   90.00
_cell.angle_gamma   90.00
#
_symmetry.space_group_name_H-M   'P 1'
#
loop_
_entity.id
_entity.type
_entity.pdbx_description
1 polymer ?
#
loop_
_entity_poly.entity_id
_entity_poly.type
_entity_poly.pdbx_seq_one_letter_code
_entity_poly.pdbx_strand_id
1 'polypeptide(L)'
;PASWAAGAYKPGVNLLASARSLAQIARSVEAIKQPGDLAVASIHWGGNWGYEVPAEERALAHALIDVAGFDVVHGHSSHHPKPIEIHDRRLILYGCGDFLTDYEGITGYETFRGQLALMYLPRLAIPDGTLVSLDLVPFQLAKFRLNRARPEDAAWLAAMLERKSSPFGTHVALDNRLTVLW
;
A
#
# COMPACT_ATOMS: atom_id res chain seq x y z
N PRO A 1 4.19 -18.05 6.52
CA PRO A 1 4.13 -19.44 7.07
C PRO A 1 4.29 -19.45 8.60
N ALA A 2 3.65 -20.38 9.32
CA ALA A 2 3.74 -20.45 10.79
C ALA A 2 5.18 -20.62 11.31
N SER A 3 6.05 -21.29 10.55
CA SER A 3 7.47 -21.46 10.88
C SER A 3 8.23 -20.13 10.98
N TRP A 4 7.77 -19.08 10.30
CA TRP A 4 8.38 -17.74 10.32
C TRP A 4 7.81 -16.84 11.41
N ALA A 5 6.83 -17.30 12.20
CA ALA A 5 6.22 -16.48 13.24
C ALA A 5 7.25 -16.02 14.28
N ALA A 6 7.18 -14.74 14.65
CA ALA A 6 7.85 -14.21 15.83
C ALA A 6 7.26 -14.81 17.11
N GLY A 7 8.07 -14.90 18.14
CA GLY A 7 7.65 -15.27 19.50
C GLY A 7 8.41 -14.44 20.53
N ALA A 8 8.08 -14.60 21.82
CA ALA A 8 8.68 -13.83 22.91
C ALA A 8 10.22 -13.83 22.90
N TYR A 9 10.82 -14.92 22.41
CA TYR A 9 12.28 -15.10 22.33
C TYR A 9 12.73 -15.58 20.95
N LYS A 10 11.92 -15.36 19.91
CA LYS A 10 12.21 -15.81 18.54
C LYS A 10 11.94 -14.67 17.56
N PRO A 11 12.95 -14.19 16.82
CA PRO A 11 12.71 -13.21 15.76
C PRO A 11 11.88 -13.84 14.63
N GLY A 12 11.06 -13.03 13.98
CA GLY A 12 10.21 -13.49 12.88
C GLY A 12 9.18 -12.46 12.45
N VAL A 13 8.19 -12.94 11.70
CA VAL A 13 7.06 -12.15 11.20
C VAL A 13 5.95 -12.12 12.25
N ASN A 14 5.38 -10.94 12.49
CA ASN A 14 4.17 -10.80 13.29
C ASN A 14 2.96 -11.28 12.46
N LEU A 15 2.63 -12.57 12.53
CA LEU A 15 1.56 -13.16 11.72
C LEU A 15 0.18 -12.77 12.25
N LEU A 16 -0.68 -12.30 11.34
CA LEU A 16 -2.10 -12.07 11.60
C LEU A 16 -2.87 -13.35 11.28
N ALA A 17 -3.36 -14.04 12.31
CA ALA A 17 -3.93 -15.38 12.16
C ALA A 17 -5.47 -15.41 12.28
N SER A 18 -6.12 -14.37 12.84
CA SER A 18 -7.57 -14.35 13.04
C SER A 18 -8.10 -12.97 13.48
N ALA A 19 -9.43 -12.83 13.64
CA ALA A 19 -10.08 -11.69 14.29
C ALA A 19 -9.55 -11.40 15.71
N ARG A 20 -9.06 -12.41 16.44
CA ARG A 20 -8.40 -12.23 17.75
C ARG A 20 -7.13 -11.39 17.63
N SER A 21 -6.45 -11.44 16.48
CA SER A 21 -5.29 -10.60 16.19
C SER A 21 -5.67 -9.13 16.10
N LEU A 22 -6.83 -8.78 15.51
CA LEU A 22 -7.25 -7.39 15.37
C LEU A 22 -7.49 -6.70 16.72
N ALA A 23 -8.20 -7.35 17.65
CA ALA A 23 -8.42 -6.79 18.99
C ALA A 23 -7.13 -6.64 19.81
N GLN A 24 -6.13 -7.48 19.57
CA GLN A 24 -4.80 -7.33 20.18
C GLN A 24 -4.03 -6.16 19.59
N ILE A 25 -4.10 -5.99 18.26
CA ILE A 25 -3.49 -4.86 17.57
C ILE A 25 -4.13 -3.55 18.03
N ALA A 26 -5.47 -3.49 18.08
CA ALA A 26 -6.21 -2.31 18.53
C ALA A 26 -5.75 -1.86 19.93
N ARG A 27 -5.71 -2.79 20.90
CA ARG A 27 -5.20 -2.50 22.25
C ARG A 27 -3.74 -2.04 22.26
N SER A 28 -2.92 -2.55 21.34
CA SER A 28 -1.52 -2.16 21.25
C SER A 28 -1.38 -0.74 20.70
N VAL A 29 -2.15 -0.39 19.67
CA VAL A 29 -2.19 0.97 19.12
C VAL A 29 -2.70 1.95 20.18
N GLU A 30 -3.82 1.63 20.84
CA GLU A 30 -4.41 2.45 21.91
C GLU A 30 -3.44 2.69 23.06
N ALA A 31 -2.67 1.67 23.47
CA ALA A 31 -1.73 1.79 24.58
C ALA A 31 -0.49 2.64 24.25
N ILE A 32 -0.16 2.84 22.97
CA ILE A 32 1.08 3.49 22.53
C ILE A 32 0.81 4.89 21.97
N LYS A 33 -0.23 5.05 21.14
CA LYS A 33 -0.51 6.27 20.38
C LYS A 33 -0.85 7.44 21.30
N GLN A 34 -0.14 8.56 21.14
CA GLN A 34 -0.38 9.81 21.86
C GLN A 34 -1.12 10.84 20.98
N PRO A 35 -1.70 11.91 21.57
CA PRO A 35 -2.28 12.99 20.79
C PRO A 35 -1.28 13.58 19.79
N GLY A 36 -1.62 13.54 18.51
CA GLY A 36 -0.78 14.04 17.42
C GLY A 36 0.04 12.97 16.69
N ASP A 37 0.11 11.75 17.22
CA ASP A 37 0.75 10.63 16.55
C ASP A 37 -0.10 10.12 15.37
N LEU A 38 0.60 9.62 14.35
CA LEU A 38 0.00 8.88 13.24
C LEU A 38 0.46 7.43 13.30
N ALA A 39 -0.47 6.51 13.17
CA ALA A 39 -0.26 5.07 13.13
C ALA A 39 -0.39 4.57 11.68
N VAL A 40 0.64 3.86 11.21
CA VAL A 40 0.67 3.23 9.89
C VAL A 40 0.73 1.71 10.05
N ALA A 41 -0.25 1.00 9.47
CA ALA A 41 -0.22 -0.46 9.40
C ALA A 41 0.57 -0.88 8.15
N SER A 42 1.79 -1.38 8.32
CA SER A 42 2.56 -1.98 7.21
C SER A 42 2.28 -3.48 7.13
N ILE A 43 1.68 -3.93 6.03
CA ILE A 43 1.16 -5.30 5.92
C ILE A 43 1.66 -5.99 4.66
N HIS A 44 2.24 -7.17 4.87
CA HIS A 44 2.56 -8.12 3.82
C HIS A 44 1.37 -9.06 3.61
N TRP A 45 0.67 -8.94 2.49
CA TRP A 45 -0.51 -9.75 2.19
C TRP A 45 -0.65 -10.09 0.71
N GLY A 46 -1.64 -10.93 0.41
CA GLY A 46 -2.01 -11.30 -0.94
C GLY A 46 -0.99 -12.17 -1.66
N GLY A 47 -1.39 -12.60 -2.85
CA GLY A 47 -0.49 -13.25 -3.79
C GLY A 47 0.39 -12.22 -4.51
N ASN A 48 1.53 -12.68 -4.98
CA ASN A 48 2.34 -11.93 -5.93
C ASN A 48 1.59 -11.86 -7.27
N TRP A 49 1.72 -10.74 -8.00
CA TRP A 49 1.25 -10.65 -9.40
C TRP A 49 -0.27 -10.81 -9.56
N GLY A 50 -1.01 -9.78 -9.13
CA GLY A 50 -2.47 -9.76 -9.24
C GLY A 50 -3.05 -8.41 -8.80
N TYR A 51 -4.04 -7.93 -9.56
CA TYR A 51 -4.71 -6.66 -9.26
C TYR A 51 -5.98 -6.81 -8.41
N GLU A 52 -6.49 -8.04 -8.27
CA GLU A 52 -7.66 -8.30 -7.46
C GLU A 52 -7.35 -8.00 -5.99
N VAL A 53 -8.32 -7.39 -5.31
CA VAL A 53 -8.31 -7.19 -3.86
C VAL A 53 -9.41 -8.09 -3.31
N PRO A 54 -9.06 -9.26 -2.75
CA PRO A 54 -10.01 -10.14 -2.09
C PRO A 54 -10.85 -9.40 -1.05
N ALA A 55 -12.10 -9.81 -0.88
CA ALA A 55 -13.01 -9.19 0.07
C ALA A 55 -12.47 -9.24 1.50
N GLU A 56 -11.73 -10.29 1.86
CA GLU A 56 -11.10 -10.45 3.16
C GLU A 56 -9.95 -9.46 3.38
N GLU A 57 -9.14 -9.18 2.34
CA GLU A 57 -8.07 -8.17 2.43
C GLU A 57 -8.68 -6.77 2.63
N ARG A 58 -9.73 -6.45 1.88
CA ARG A 58 -10.46 -5.18 2.03
C ARG A 58 -11.11 -5.04 3.39
N ALA A 59 -11.81 -6.07 3.86
CA ALA A 59 -12.44 -6.06 5.18
C ALA A 59 -11.41 -5.90 6.30
N LEU A 60 -10.23 -6.53 6.18
CA LEU A 60 -9.14 -6.34 7.14
C LEU A 60 -8.60 -4.90 7.10
N ALA A 61 -8.40 -4.33 5.91
CA ALA A 61 -7.93 -2.95 5.75
C ALA A 61 -8.88 -1.94 6.41
N HIS A 62 -10.19 -2.09 6.18
CA HIS A 62 -11.22 -1.28 6.85
C HIS A 62 -11.18 -1.47 8.36
N ALA A 63 -11.13 -2.71 8.85
CA ALA A 63 -11.13 -2.99 10.28
C ALA A 63 -9.87 -2.46 11.01
N LEU A 64 -8.72 -2.37 10.32
CA LEU A 64 -7.52 -1.74 10.87
C LEU A 64 -7.71 -0.24 11.11
N ILE A 65 -8.46 0.43 10.24
CA ILE A 65 -8.83 1.84 10.43
C ILE A 65 -9.92 1.94 11.50
N ASP A 66 -11.06 1.28 11.27
CA ASP A 66 -12.30 1.48 12.04
C ASP A 66 -12.19 0.97 13.49
N VAL A 67 -11.46 -0.13 13.70
CA VAL A 67 -11.40 -0.81 15.01
C VAL A 67 -10.04 -0.65 15.67
N ALA A 68 -8.94 -0.70 14.89
CA ALA A 68 -7.59 -0.63 15.45
C ALA A 68 -6.98 0.78 15.46
N GLY A 69 -7.64 1.78 14.88
CA GLY A 69 -7.23 3.18 14.97
C GLY A 69 -6.00 3.56 14.15
N PHE A 70 -5.69 2.79 13.10
CA PHE A 70 -4.67 3.17 12.13
C PHE A 70 -5.14 4.31 11.23
N ASP A 71 -4.21 5.16 10.84
CA ASP A 71 -4.47 6.32 9.98
C ASP A 71 -4.12 6.04 8.51
N VAL A 72 -3.24 5.07 8.26
CA VAL A 72 -2.84 4.61 6.92
C VAL A 72 -2.64 3.10 6.93
N VAL A 73 -3.10 2.43 5.87
CA VAL A 73 -2.75 1.03 5.59
C VAL A 73 -1.79 0.97 4.41
N HIS A 74 -0.58 0.48 4.67
CA HIS A 74 0.52 0.33 3.71
C HIS A 74 0.69 -1.16 3.36
N GLY A 75 0.00 -1.60 2.31
CA GLY A 75 0.11 -2.95 1.77
C GLY A 75 1.32 -3.10 0.84
N HIS A 76 1.99 -4.25 0.93
CA HIS A 76 3.13 -4.64 0.10
C HIS A 76 3.14 -6.16 -0.17
N SER A 77 4.13 -6.64 -0.93
CA SER A 77 4.30 -8.02 -1.47
C SER A 77 3.85 -8.22 -2.91
N SER A 78 2.98 -7.37 -3.46
CA SER A 78 2.48 -7.56 -4.83
C SER A 78 3.56 -7.46 -5.91
N HIS A 79 4.69 -6.80 -5.63
CA HIS A 79 5.77 -6.45 -6.56
C HIS A 79 5.38 -5.51 -7.72
N HIS A 80 4.14 -5.04 -7.73
CA HIS A 80 3.64 -3.99 -8.60
C HIS A 80 2.58 -3.14 -7.87
N PRO A 81 2.35 -1.89 -8.28
CA PRO A 81 1.27 -1.09 -7.72
C PRO A 81 -0.11 -1.76 -7.92
N LYS A 82 -0.94 -1.71 -6.88
CA LYS A 82 -2.33 -2.20 -6.80
C LYS A 82 -3.30 -1.03 -6.61
N PRO A 83 -4.63 -1.26 -6.66
CA PRO A 83 -5.62 -0.21 -6.39
C PRO A 83 -5.35 0.60 -5.12
N ILE A 84 -5.78 1.86 -5.14
CA ILE A 84 -5.80 2.77 -4.01
C ILE A 84 -7.25 2.96 -3.58
N GLU A 85 -7.50 3.01 -2.27
CA GLU A 85 -8.81 3.30 -1.71
C GLU A 85 -8.69 4.36 -0.61
N ILE A 86 -9.67 5.26 -0.54
CA ILE A 86 -9.84 6.18 0.57
C ILE A 86 -11.08 5.75 1.35
N HIS A 87 -10.87 5.23 2.55
CA HIS A 87 -11.92 4.73 3.45
C HIS A 87 -11.98 5.63 4.68
N ASP A 88 -13.16 6.18 4.99
CA ASP A 88 -13.34 7.19 6.07
C ASP A 88 -12.29 8.31 6.05
N ARG A 89 -12.00 8.83 4.84
CA ARG A 89 -10.98 9.84 4.57
C ARG A 89 -9.54 9.41 4.90
N ARG A 90 -9.28 8.11 5.12
CA ARG A 90 -7.96 7.52 5.40
C ARG A 90 -7.43 6.72 4.22
N LEU A 91 -6.11 6.69 4.08
CA LEU A 91 -5.46 6.09 2.92
C LEU A 91 -5.26 4.57 3.10
N ILE A 92 -5.73 3.80 2.12
CA ILE A 92 -5.43 2.38 1.97
C ILE A 92 -4.67 2.17 0.64
N LEU A 93 -3.44 1.64 0.75
CA LEU A 93 -2.64 1.21 -0.39
C LEU A 93 -2.61 -0.32 -0.39
N TYR A 94 -3.30 -0.97 -1.34
CA TYR A 94 -3.38 -2.45 -1.36
C TYR A 94 -2.08 -3.15 -1.77
N GLY A 95 -1.16 -2.40 -2.35
CA GLY A 95 0.13 -2.91 -2.81
C GLY A 95 0.92 -1.79 -3.44
N CYS A 96 2.03 -1.38 -2.81
CA CYS A 96 2.86 -0.28 -3.31
C CYS A 96 3.84 -0.69 -4.41
N GLY A 97 3.95 -2.00 -4.67
CA GLY A 97 5.01 -2.56 -5.50
C GLY A 97 6.38 -2.37 -4.87
N ASP A 98 7.41 -2.49 -5.69
CA ASP A 98 8.80 -2.40 -5.24
C ASP A 98 9.38 -1.04 -5.61
N PHE A 99 9.80 -0.27 -4.61
CA PHE A 99 10.51 1.00 -4.86
C PHE A 99 11.97 0.75 -5.24
N LEU A 100 12.61 -0.24 -4.61
CA LEU A 100 13.92 -0.77 -4.95
C LEU A 100 13.87 -2.28 -4.71
N THR A 101 14.41 -3.07 -5.64
CA THR A 101 14.36 -4.54 -5.58
C THR A 101 15.49 -5.14 -6.42
N ASP A 102 15.81 -6.40 -6.15
CA ASP A 102 16.77 -7.22 -6.88
C ASP A 102 16.11 -8.11 -7.95
N TYR A 103 14.83 -7.90 -8.25
CA TYR A 103 14.03 -8.74 -9.16
C TYR A 103 14.29 -8.48 -10.66
N GLU A 104 15.27 -7.65 -11.00
CA GLU A 104 15.65 -7.39 -12.39
C GLU A 104 16.08 -8.70 -13.08
N GLY A 105 15.37 -9.08 -14.14
CA GLY A 105 15.63 -10.31 -14.90
C GLY A 105 14.72 -11.50 -14.58
N ILE A 106 13.82 -11.39 -13.59
CA ILE A 106 12.75 -12.37 -13.40
C ILE A 106 11.72 -12.22 -14.54
N THR A 107 11.49 -13.31 -15.29
CA THR A 107 10.61 -13.33 -16.47
C THR A 107 9.25 -13.98 -16.18
N GLY A 108 8.25 -13.74 -17.03
CA GLY A 108 6.92 -14.34 -16.97
C GLY A 108 5.83 -13.47 -16.34
N TYR A 109 6.18 -12.25 -15.89
CA TYR A 109 5.29 -11.30 -15.23
C TYR A 109 5.34 -9.90 -15.89
N GLU A 110 5.76 -9.82 -17.16
CA GLU A 110 6.01 -8.57 -17.88
C GLU A 110 4.76 -7.68 -17.98
N THR A 111 3.57 -8.28 -17.96
CA THR A 111 2.28 -7.59 -17.99
C THR A 111 2.03 -6.70 -16.76
N PHE A 112 2.65 -7.01 -15.63
CA PHE A 112 2.58 -6.22 -14.39
C PHE A 112 3.58 -5.07 -14.37
N ARG A 113 4.55 -5.08 -15.30
CA ARG A 113 5.60 -4.08 -15.43
C ARG A 113 6.32 -3.81 -14.10
N GLY A 114 6.80 -4.86 -13.44
CA GLY A 114 7.47 -4.78 -12.13
C GLY A 114 8.71 -3.89 -12.09
N GLN A 115 9.27 -3.51 -13.25
CA GLN A 115 10.31 -2.49 -13.33
C GLN A 115 9.80 -1.05 -13.10
N LEU A 116 8.49 -0.82 -13.06
CA LEU A 116 7.91 0.48 -12.78
C LEU A 116 7.61 0.61 -11.29
N ALA A 117 8.08 1.70 -10.69
CA ALA A 117 7.96 1.99 -9.27
C ALA A 117 7.24 3.32 -9.04
N LEU A 118 6.60 3.45 -7.89
CA LEU A 118 5.95 4.69 -7.46
C LEU A 118 6.51 5.14 -6.11
N MET A 119 6.83 6.42 -6.00
CA MET A 119 6.95 7.07 -4.71
C MET A 119 5.59 7.66 -4.34
N TYR A 120 5.10 7.34 -3.15
CA TYR A 120 3.82 7.80 -2.61
C TYR A 120 4.06 8.96 -1.65
N LEU A 121 3.41 10.10 -1.88
CA LEU A 121 3.58 11.33 -1.10
C LEU A 121 2.24 11.77 -0.48
N PRO A 122 1.72 11.04 0.53
CA PRO A 122 0.50 11.44 1.23
C PRO A 122 0.77 12.66 2.12
N ARG A 123 -0.17 13.60 2.13
CA ARG A 123 -0.25 14.65 3.16
C ARG A 123 -1.41 14.31 4.07
N LEU A 124 -1.13 14.20 5.38
CA LEU A 124 -2.11 13.83 6.39
C LEU A 124 -2.33 15.00 7.35
N ALA A 125 -3.58 15.26 7.71
CA ALA A 125 -3.91 16.20 8.77
C ALA A 125 -3.60 15.58 10.14
N ILE A 126 -3.32 16.43 11.13
CA ILE A 126 -3.10 16.06 12.52
C ILE A 126 -4.21 16.74 13.36
N PRO A 127 -4.79 16.06 14.36
CA PRO A 127 -4.40 14.74 14.87
C PRO A 127 -5.14 13.57 14.23
N ASP A 128 -6.13 13.85 13.38
CA ASP A 128 -7.07 12.84 12.91
C ASP A 128 -6.64 12.11 11.64
N GLY A 129 -5.37 12.21 11.21
CA GLY A 129 -4.78 11.45 10.10
C GLY A 129 -5.56 11.46 8.78
N THR A 130 -6.42 12.44 8.57
CA THR A 130 -7.22 12.62 7.36
C THR A 130 -6.30 12.86 6.17
N LEU A 131 -6.53 12.15 5.06
CA LEU A 131 -5.83 12.39 3.81
C LEU A 131 -6.24 13.75 3.23
N VAL A 132 -5.26 14.63 3.05
CA VAL A 132 -5.42 15.97 2.46
C VAL A 132 -5.10 15.96 0.97
N SER A 133 -4.03 15.25 0.58
CA SER A 133 -3.60 15.12 -0.81
C SER A 133 -2.74 13.88 -0.96
N LEU A 134 -2.74 13.27 -2.15
CA LEU A 134 -1.82 12.20 -2.50
C LEU A 134 -1.27 12.43 -3.91
N ASP A 135 0.02 12.73 -3.97
CA ASP A 135 0.80 12.77 -5.21
C ASP A 135 1.61 11.48 -5.35
N LEU A 136 1.73 11.00 -6.58
CA LEU A 136 2.54 9.84 -6.95
C LEU A 136 3.62 10.26 -7.94
N VAL A 137 4.84 9.79 -7.71
CA VAL A 137 5.98 10.10 -8.58
C VAL A 137 6.48 8.80 -9.23
N PRO A 138 6.39 8.69 -10.57
CA PRO A 138 6.73 7.46 -11.28
C PRO A 138 8.23 7.35 -11.55
N PHE A 139 8.73 6.14 -11.38
CA PHE A 139 10.11 5.76 -11.63
C PHE A 139 10.18 4.47 -12.46
N GLN A 140 11.33 4.26 -13.06
CA GLN A 140 11.72 3.03 -13.71
C GLN A 140 13.00 2.51 -13.06
N LEU A 141 12.94 1.28 -12.57
CA LEU A 141 14.09 0.50 -12.17
C LEU A 141 14.81 -0.02 -13.41
N ALA A 142 16.11 0.25 -13.49
CA ALA A 142 16.99 -0.31 -14.50
C ALA A 142 18.41 -0.36 -13.95
N LYS A 143 19.08 -1.50 -14.11
CA LYS A 143 20.42 -1.77 -13.57
C LYS A 143 20.50 -1.49 -12.06
N PHE A 144 19.51 -1.96 -11.30
CA PHE A 144 19.35 -1.72 -9.86
C PHE A 144 19.37 -0.23 -9.45
N ARG A 145 18.94 0.68 -10.33
CA ARG A 145 18.87 2.11 -10.07
C ARG A 145 17.47 2.63 -10.34
N LEU A 146 17.02 3.57 -9.50
CA LEU A 146 15.82 4.36 -9.74
C LEU A 146 16.12 5.47 -10.74
N ASN A 147 15.41 5.43 -11.87
CA ASN A 147 15.44 6.45 -12.90
C ASN A 147 14.05 7.09 -12.99
N ARG A 148 13.97 8.35 -13.42
CA ARG A 148 12.66 8.95 -13.71
C ARG A 148 11.96 8.13 -14.78
N ALA A 149 10.67 7.85 -14.58
CA ALA A 149 9.89 7.15 -15.59
C ALA A 149 9.80 8.01 -16.86
N ARG A 150 9.81 7.34 -18.02
CA ARG A 150 9.49 7.99 -19.29
C ARG A 150 8.02 8.44 -19.30
N PRO A 151 7.66 9.46 -20.08
CA PRO A 151 6.27 9.93 -20.16
C PRO A 151 5.26 8.82 -20.49
N GLU A 152 5.61 7.91 -21.39
CA GLU A 152 4.79 6.73 -21.75
C GLU A 152 4.57 5.76 -20.58
N ASP A 153 5.56 5.61 -19.71
CA ASP A 153 5.50 4.73 -18.54
C ASP A 153 4.67 5.38 -17.42
N ALA A 154 4.82 6.70 -17.25
CA ALA A 154 3.98 7.49 -16.34
C ALA A 154 2.50 7.45 -16.78
N ALA A 155 2.23 7.63 -18.08
CA ALA A 155 0.88 7.54 -18.64
C ALA A 155 0.28 6.14 -18.48
N TRP A 156 1.09 5.09 -18.68
CA TRP A 156 0.66 3.72 -18.44
C TRP A 156 0.30 3.48 -16.96
N LEU A 157 1.13 3.95 -16.02
CA LEU A 157 0.86 3.84 -14.58
C LEU A 157 -0.43 4.57 -14.20
N ALA A 158 -0.62 5.80 -14.69
CA ALA A 158 -1.83 6.58 -14.44
C ALA A 158 -3.08 5.86 -14.93
N ALA A 159 -3.07 5.41 -16.20
CA ALA A 159 -4.20 4.70 -16.79
C ALA A 159 -4.46 3.34 -16.11
N MET A 160 -3.40 2.65 -15.65
CA MET A 160 -3.53 1.40 -14.90
C MET A 160 -4.18 1.65 -13.55
N LEU A 161 -3.66 2.61 -12.77
CA LEU A 161 -4.21 2.93 -11.45
C LEU A 161 -5.64 3.47 -11.54
N GLU A 162 -5.97 4.30 -12.54
CA GLU A 162 -7.34 4.75 -12.78
C GLU A 162 -8.29 3.57 -12.97
N ARG A 163 -7.97 2.65 -13.90
CA ARG A 163 -8.83 1.47 -14.15
C ARG A 163 -8.98 0.56 -12.93
N LYS A 164 -7.97 0.52 -12.06
CA LYS A 164 -7.91 -0.39 -10.92
C LYS A 164 -8.48 0.23 -9.65
N SER A 165 -8.40 1.54 -9.49
CA SER A 165 -8.84 2.28 -8.29
C SER A 165 -10.24 2.87 -8.44
N SER A 166 -10.73 3.12 -9.66
CA SER A 166 -12.07 3.70 -9.86
C SER A 166 -13.23 2.86 -9.30
N PRO A 167 -13.17 1.50 -9.23
CA PRO A 167 -14.19 0.72 -8.53
C PRO A 167 -14.27 0.99 -7.02
N PHE A 168 -13.24 1.62 -6.45
CA PHE A 168 -13.17 2.04 -5.05
C PHE A 168 -13.53 3.53 -4.88
N GLY A 169 -14.00 4.20 -5.93
CA GLY A 169 -14.29 5.64 -5.92
C GLY A 169 -13.04 6.52 -5.94
N THR A 170 -11.87 5.95 -6.23
CA THR A 170 -10.59 6.66 -6.26
C THR A 170 -10.09 6.80 -7.70
N HIS A 171 -9.76 8.00 -8.11
CA HIS A 171 -9.33 8.34 -9.47
C HIS A 171 -7.88 8.79 -9.51
N VAL A 172 -7.22 8.63 -10.65
CA VAL A 172 -5.83 9.04 -10.86
C VAL A 172 -5.70 9.84 -12.15
N ALA A 173 -5.27 11.08 -12.02
CA ALA A 173 -4.99 11.99 -13.13
C ALA A 173 -3.49 12.17 -13.34
N LEU A 174 -3.09 12.46 -14.58
CA LEU A 174 -1.73 12.82 -14.95
C LEU A 174 -1.72 14.26 -15.49
N ASP A 175 -1.17 15.20 -14.72
CA ASP A 175 -0.86 16.58 -15.16
C ASP A 175 0.49 17.00 -14.56
N ASN A 176 1.56 16.85 -15.36
CA ASN A 176 2.97 16.96 -14.95
C ASN A 176 3.45 15.97 -13.85
N ARG A 177 2.53 15.49 -13.00
CA ARG A 177 2.68 14.46 -11.96
C ARG A 177 1.40 13.62 -11.91
N LEU A 178 1.44 12.47 -11.22
CA LEU A 178 0.24 11.70 -10.95
C LEU A 178 -0.38 12.22 -9.66
N THR A 179 -1.67 12.55 -9.70
CA THR A 179 -2.42 13.00 -8.52
C THR A 179 -3.65 12.12 -8.34
N VAL A 180 -3.90 11.73 -7.09
CA VAL A 180 -5.04 10.89 -6.71
C VAL A 180 -6.20 11.78 -6.25
N LEU A 181 -7.42 11.46 -6.69
CA LEU A 181 -8.66 12.18 -6.42
C LEU A 181 -9.70 11.19 -5.86
N TRP A 182 -10.56 11.64 -4.94
CA TRP A 182 -11.59 10.81 -4.30
C TRP A 182 -12.76 11.66 -3.81
#